data_AF-A0A2G4IWF5-F1
#
_entry.id   AF-A0A2G4IWF5-F1
#
_cell.length_a   1.000
_cell.length_b   1.000
_cell.length_c   1.000
_cell.angle_alpha   90.00
_cell.angle_beta   90.00
_cell.angle_gamma   90.00
#
_symmetry.space_group_name_H-M   'P 1'
#
loop_
_entity.id
_entity.type
_entity.pdbx_description
1 polymer ?
#
loop_
_entity_poly.entity_id
_entity_poly.type
_entity_poly.pdbx_seq_one_letter_code
_entity_poly.pdbx_strand_id
1 'polypeptide(L)'
;MQRGRFARRHKMMIGLQAQGTIRTGRSLWLCQWRQAAVMLTLMLLAASACQSIPAAENRHPGVVWMTSYEEAMAASQQTGHPILTVFTGSDWCPHCKTLEDNVLSTEAFRSWTDAKVVLLMIDLPQAGISQAVRSERSQVCIQYGIRTFPSVLLLGPDGKRLAGQSGYNGQSATVWIAQMATHLPPPQLVEKEAETVCETLEEAVATARGSKRPILLLVSRSGDSIATLQSKVLINDPEFGAFIHDNFVVATVGPTVDSGSQFDQSMENLLGGAELPPDAIELIVTDDGQTPLFSQSGSQPAYRIISGLKRFLAARQVARHSEAARR
;
A
#
# COMPACT_ATOMS: atom_id res chain seq x y z
N MET A 1 7.40 -64.30 -77.14
CA MET A 1 8.07 -63.00 -76.88
C MET A 1 8.25 -62.28 -78.23
N GLN A 2 7.32 -61.42 -78.61
CA GLN A 2 7.35 -60.68 -79.88
C GLN A 2 7.69 -59.21 -79.62
N ARG A 3 8.69 -58.70 -80.33
CA ARG A 3 8.96 -57.27 -80.53
C ARG A 3 8.02 -56.74 -81.60
N GLY A 4 7.51 -55.51 -81.46
CA GLY A 4 6.91 -54.84 -82.61
C GLY A 4 6.34 -53.45 -82.37
N ARG A 5 7.01 -52.46 -83.00
CA ARG A 5 6.48 -51.30 -83.76
C ARG A 5 5.72 -50.19 -82.99
N PHE A 6 6.21 -48.94 -83.01
CA PHE A 6 6.00 -47.91 -84.05
C PHE A 6 4.52 -47.60 -84.33
N ALA A 7 4.05 -46.40 -83.94
CA ALA A 7 3.58 -45.36 -84.85
C ALA A 7 2.79 -44.24 -84.13
N ARG A 8 3.01 -43.01 -84.61
CA ARG A 8 2.22 -41.80 -84.38
C ARG A 8 0.81 -41.96 -84.98
N ARG A 9 -0.18 -41.21 -84.47
CA ARG A 9 -0.93 -40.13 -85.19
C ARG A 9 -2.32 -39.83 -84.61
N HIS A 10 -2.63 -38.52 -84.62
CA HIS A 10 -3.91 -37.86 -84.96
C HIS A 10 -5.10 -38.05 -83.99
N LYS A 11 -5.68 -37.01 -83.38
CA LYS A 11 -6.35 -35.78 -83.89
C LYS A 11 -7.70 -36.07 -84.56
N MET A 12 -8.79 -35.86 -83.80
CA MET A 12 -10.14 -35.37 -84.20
C MET A 12 -11.04 -35.49 -82.96
N MET A 13 -11.59 -34.46 -82.32
CA MET A 13 -12.49 -33.37 -82.76
C MET A 13 -13.71 -33.87 -83.55
N ILE A 14 -14.78 -34.20 -82.83
CA ILE A 14 -16.20 -34.19 -83.27
C ILE A 14 -16.99 -33.76 -82.01
N GLY A 15 -17.54 -32.55 -81.95
CA GLY A 15 -18.90 -32.20 -82.40
C GLY A 15 -19.76 -32.00 -81.13
N LEU A 16 -19.89 -30.79 -80.58
CA LEU A 16 -20.81 -29.72 -80.98
C LEU A 16 -22.28 -30.18 -81.09
N GLN A 17 -23.08 -29.90 -80.05
CA GLN A 17 -24.36 -29.15 -80.08
C GLN A 17 -24.94 -29.18 -78.65
N ALA A 18 -25.15 -28.03 -77.97
CA ALA A 18 -26.28 -27.10 -78.14
C ALA A 18 -27.61 -27.83 -77.81
N GLN A 19 -28.51 -27.42 -76.91
CA GLN A 19 -28.83 -26.19 -76.20
C GLN A 19 -29.79 -26.60 -75.06
N GLY A 20 -29.98 -25.75 -74.05
CA GLY A 20 -31.10 -25.95 -73.12
C GLY A 20 -31.00 -25.14 -71.84
N THR A 21 -31.12 -23.82 -71.95
CA THR A 21 -31.24 -22.90 -70.82
C THR A 21 -32.65 -22.99 -70.22
N ILE A 22 -32.76 -23.32 -68.93
CA ILE A 22 -33.97 -23.04 -68.13
C ILE A 22 -33.57 -22.32 -66.84
N ARG A 23 -34.39 -21.32 -66.54
CA ARG A 23 -34.25 -20.19 -65.64
C ARG A 23 -34.57 -20.58 -64.19
N THR A 24 -33.70 -20.16 -63.27
CA THR A 24 -33.98 -19.62 -61.92
C THR A 24 -34.92 -20.37 -60.96
N GLY A 25 -34.33 -20.97 -59.93
CA GLY A 25 -34.95 -21.27 -58.63
C GLY A 25 -33.96 -20.93 -57.51
N ARG A 26 -33.91 -19.65 -57.15
CA ARG A 26 -33.02 -19.06 -56.14
C ARG A 26 -33.80 -18.98 -54.83
N SER A 27 -33.13 -19.22 -53.72
CA SER A 27 -33.61 -19.26 -52.31
C SER A 27 -34.01 -20.65 -51.83
N LEU A 28 -33.57 -20.98 -50.60
CA LEU A 28 -33.84 -22.21 -49.82
C LEU A 28 -32.77 -23.32 -49.82
N TRP A 29 -31.46 -23.05 -49.91
CA TRP A 29 -30.43 -24.09 -49.67
C TRP A 29 -29.17 -23.64 -48.89
N LEU A 30 -29.21 -22.53 -48.13
CA LEU A 30 -28.01 -21.99 -47.46
C LEU A 30 -28.15 -21.75 -45.94
N CYS A 31 -29.21 -22.23 -45.29
CA CYS A 31 -29.46 -21.96 -43.86
C CYS A 31 -29.31 -23.17 -42.91
N GLN A 32 -28.86 -24.34 -43.39
CA GLN A 32 -28.79 -25.54 -42.54
C GLN A 32 -27.38 -26.10 -42.31
N TRP A 33 -26.33 -25.45 -42.83
CA TRP A 33 -24.93 -25.89 -42.71
C TRP A 33 -24.01 -24.84 -42.07
N ARG A 34 -24.58 -23.82 -41.39
CA ARG A 34 -23.81 -22.79 -40.66
C ARG A 34 -23.88 -22.90 -39.14
N GLN A 35 -24.71 -23.79 -38.58
CA GLN A 35 -24.90 -23.89 -37.13
C GLN A 35 -24.11 -25.03 -36.46
N ALA A 36 -23.65 -26.04 -37.20
CA ALA A 36 -22.87 -27.15 -36.63
C ALA A 36 -21.35 -26.88 -36.51
N ALA A 37 -20.80 -25.95 -37.32
CA ALA A 37 -19.36 -25.68 -37.35
C ALA A 37 -18.87 -24.72 -36.25
N VAL A 38 -19.76 -23.89 -35.68
CA VAL A 38 -19.41 -22.87 -34.66
C VAL A 38 -19.41 -23.44 -33.25
N MET A 39 -20.15 -24.51 -32.97
CA MET A 39 -20.18 -25.15 -31.64
C MET A 39 -19.03 -26.13 -31.41
N LEU A 40 -18.45 -26.73 -32.45
CA LEU A 40 -17.31 -27.66 -32.31
C LEU A 40 -15.96 -26.95 -32.15
N THR A 41 -15.84 -25.70 -32.63
CA THR A 41 -14.63 -24.88 -32.46
C THR A 41 -14.56 -24.20 -31.09
N LEU A 42 -15.68 -24.03 -30.38
CA LEU A 42 -15.72 -23.42 -29.05
C LEU A 42 -15.46 -24.41 -27.90
N MET A 43 -15.63 -25.73 -28.12
CA MET A 43 -15.30 -26.76 -27.10
C MET A 43 -13.85 -27.24 -27.12
N LEU A 44 -13.08 -26.99 -28.20
CA LEU A 44 -11.65 -27.35 -28.27
C LEU A 44 -10.69 -26.24 -27.77
N LEU A 45 -11.18 -25.04 -27.48
CA LEU A 45 -10.38 -23.93 -26.93
C LEU A 45 -10.34 -23.90 -25.39
N ALA A 46 -11.17 -24.69 -24.70
CA ALA A 46 -11.25 -24.71 -23.23
C ALA A 46 -10.30 -25.74 -22.56
N ALA A 47 -9.60 -26.59 -23.32
CA ALA A 47 -8.75 -27.65 -22.79
C ALA A 47 -7.24 -27.33 -22.77
N SER A 48 -6.83 -26.14 -23.22
CA SER A 48 -5.41 -25.70 -23.24
C SER A 48 -5.04 -24.73 -22.11
N ALA A 49 -5.84 -24.63 -21.06
CA ALA A 49 -5.55 -23.84 -19.87
C ALA A 49 -5.24 -24.72 -18.65
N CYS A 50 -4.32 -25.68 -18.81
CA CYS A 50 -3.59 -26.25 -17.69
C CYS A 50 -2.11 -25.87 -17.87
N GLN A 51 -1.84 -24.57 -17.70
CA GLN A 51 -0.47 -24.12 -17.51
C GLN A 51 -0.09 -24.49 -16.08
N SER A 52 0.97 -25.27 -15.96
CA SER A 52 1.62 -25.67 -14.72
C SER A 52 1.85 -24.46 -13.84
N ILE A 53 1.25 -24.43 -12.65
CA ILE A 53 1.68 -23.52 -11.58
C ILE A 53 3.07 -24.00 -11.17
N PRO A 54 4.17 -23.26 -11.41
CA PRO A 54 5.44 -23.63 -10.81
C PRO A 54 5.24 -23.58 -9.30
N ALA A 55 5.60 -24.67 -8.62
CA ALA A 55 5.68 -24.70 -7.17
C ALA A 55 6.49 -23.48 -6.72
N ALA A 56 5.87 -22.62 -5.91
CA ALA A 56 6.58 -21.56 -5.23
C ALA A 56 7.62 -22.23 -4.33
N GLU A 57 8.84 -22.34 -4.85
CA GLU A 57 10.03 -22.57 -4.06
C GLU A 57 10.01 -21.49 -2.98
N ASN A 58 10.08 -21.90 -1.70
CA ASN A 58 10.30 -21.03 -0.55
C ASN A 58 11.66 -20.34 -0.71
N ARG A 59 11.77 -19.39 -1.64
CA ARG A 59 12.78 -18.35 -1.61
C ARG A 59 12.40 -17.49 -0.42
N HIS A 60 13.21 -17.57 0.63
CA HIS A 60 13.28 -16.48 1.60
C HIS A 60 13.35 -15.18 0.78
N PRO A 61 12.50 -14.17 1.05
CA PRO A 61 12.59 -12.90 0.36
C PRO A 61 14.01 -12.38 0.58
N GLY A 62 14.80 -12.35 -0.49
CA GLY A 62 16.15 -11.80 -0.42
C GLY A 62 16.06 -10.36 0.05
N VAL A 63 17.11 -9.88 0.73
CA VAL A 63 17.23 -8.48 1.14
C VAL A 63 17.02 -7.57 -0.07
N VAL A 64 15.92 -6.81 -0.05
CA VAL A 64 15.54 -5.92 -1.15
C VAL A 64 16.13 -4.55 -0.91
N TRP A 65 17.16 -4.20 -1.70
CA TRP A 65 17.74 -2.87 -1.70
C TRP A 65 16.97 -1.95 -2.63
N MET A 66 16.46 -0.85 -2.08
CA MET A 66 15.91 0.24 -2.87
C MET A 66 17.06 1.09 -3.44
N THR A 67 16.82 1.74 -4.57
CA THR A 67 17.82 2.63 -5.21
C THR A 67 17.31 4.04 -5.45
N SER A 68 15.99 4.24 -5.31
CA SER A 68 15.33 5.55 -5.30
C SER A 68 15.20 6.04 -3.86
N TYR A 69 15.71 7.24 -3.61
CA TYR A 69 15.60 7.87 -2.30
C TYR A 69 14.13 8.18 -1.95
N GLU A 70 13.36 8.67 -2.93
CA GLU A 70 11.94 9.00 -2.73
C GLU A 70 11.11 7.75 -2.40
N GLU A 71 11.36 6.63 -3.08
CA GLU A 71 10.66 5.37 -2.79
C GLU A 71 11.02 4.84 -1.40
N ALA A 72 12.29 4.94 -0.99
CA ALA A 72 12.72 4.54 0.34
C ALA A 72 12.12 5.44 1.44
N MET A 73 12.01 6.75 1.20
CA MET A 73 11.32 7.67 2.09
C MET A 73 9.83 7.33 2.20
N ALA A 74 9.15 7.06 1.09
CA ALA A 74 7.75 6.66 1.10
C ALA A 74 7.53 5.33 1.85
N ALA A 75 8.38 4.33 1.61
CA ALA A 75 8.33 3.05 2.33
C ALA A 75 8.61 3.22 3.83
N SER A 76 9.56 4.07 4.20
CA SER A 76 9.88 4.40 5.60
C SER A 76 8.72 5.10 6.30
N GLN A 77 8.05 6.03 5.61
CA GLN A 77 6.88 6.73 6.14
C GLN A 77 5.68 5.79 6.31
N GLN A 78 5.47 4.87 5.36
CA GLN A 78 4.39 3.87 5.43
C GLN A 78 4.62 2.84 6.53
N THR A 79 5.87 2.40 6.72
CA THR A 79 6.19 1.33 7.68
C THR A 79 6.58 1.85 9.06
N GLY A 80 6.93 3.14 9.19
CA GLY A 80 7.51 3.71 10.39
C GLY A 80 8.98 3.31 10.64
N HIS A 81 9.54 2.42 9.81
CA HIS A 81 10.92 1.96 9.97
C HIS A 81 11.92 3.01 9.48
N PRO A 82 13.05 3.23 10.19
CA PRO A 82 14.12 4.08 9.68
C PRO A 82 14.77 3.47 8.44
N ILE A 83 15.42 4.32 7.65
CA ILE A 83 16.14 3.93 6.44
C ILE A 83 17.62 3.77 6.77
N LEU A 84 18.18 2.61 6.49
CA LEU A 84 19.61 2.39 6.46
C LEU A 84 20.12 2.66 5.04
N THR A 85 20.74 3.82 4.87
CA THR A 85 21.25 4.28 3.58
C THR A 85 22.74 4.02 3.47
N VAL A 86 23.14 3.21 2.48
CA VAL A 86 24.55 2.94 2.14
C VAL A 86 24.94 3.74 0.91
N PHE A 87 25.90 4.64 1.09
CA PHE A 87 26.54 5.39 0.01
C PHE A 87 27.80 4.64 -0.43
N THR A 88 27.84 4.22 -1.69
CA THR A 88 28.89 3.36 -2.24
C THR A 88 29.36 3.81 -3.63
N GLY A 89 30.50 3.28 -4.06
CA GLY A 89 31.04 3.40 -5.40
C GLY A 89 31.50 2.03 -5.89
N SER A 90 30.60 1.29 -6.52
CA SER A 90 30.74 -0.15 -6.77
C SER A 90 31.95 -0.57 -7.60
N ASP A 91 32.46 0.29 -8.49
CA ASP A 91 33.59 0.00 -9.36
C ASP A 91 34.95 0.47 -8.82
N TRP A 92 35.01 1.63 -8.15
CA TRP A 92 36.26 2.28 -7.77
C TRP A 92 36.60 2.26 -6.27
N CYS A 93 35.69 1.86 -5.38
CA CYS A 93 35.89 1.89 -3.92
C CYS A 93 36.16 0.49 -3.33
N PRO A 94 37.42 0.14 -2.96
CA PRO A 94 37.75 -1.16 -2.39
C PRO A 94 37.08 -1.41 -1.02
N HIS A 95 37.10 -0.41 -0.13
CA HIS A 95 36.49 -0.52 1.20
C HIS A 95 34.97 -0.71 1.14
N CYS A 96 34.33 -0.24 0.07
CA CYS A 96 32.90 -0.45 -0.15
C CYS A 96 32.60 -1.92 -0.43
N LYS A 97 33.40 -2.57 -1.30
CA LYS A 97 33.31 -4.01 -1.56
C LYS A 97 33.56 -4.82 -0.30
N THR A 98 34.57 -4.43 0.48
CA THR A 98 34.87 -5.10 1.76
C THR A 98 33.72 -4.98 2.76
N LEU A 99 33.03 -3.83 2.84
CA LEU A 99 31.85 -3.67 3.69
C LEU A 99 30.69 -4.57 3.22
N GLU A 100 30.46 -4.63 1.90
CA GLU A 100 29.44 -5.47 1.31
C GLU A 100 29.67 -6.97 1.60
N ASP A 101 30.89 -7.44 1.37
CA ASP A 101 31.27 -8.85 1.57
C ASP A 101 31.26 -9.24 3.05
N ASN A 102 31.81 -8.39 3.93
CA ASN A 102 31.97 -8.75 5.35
C ASN A 102 30.72 -8.51 6.19
N VAL A 103 29.79 -7.66 5.73
CA VAL A 103 28.63 -7.23 6.52
C VAL A 103 27.34 -7.38 5.73
N LEU A 104 27.15 -6.61 4.65
CA LEU A 104 25.83 -6.44 4.02
C LEU A 104 25.31 -7.72 3.33
N SER A 105 26.21 -8.59 2.89
CA SER A 105 25.89 -9.88 2.26
C SER A 105 25.71 -11.03 3.26
N THR A 106 26.04 -10.81 4.55
CA THR A 106 25.99 -11.86 5.58
C THR A 106 24.57 -12.14 6.04
N GLU A 107 24.30 -13.40 6.41
CA GLU A 107 22.98 -13.82 6.91
C GLU A 107 22.58 -13.07 8.20
N ALA A 108 23.56 -12.76 9.05
CA ALA A 108 23.35 -11.99 10.27
C ALA A 108 22.79 -10.58 9.97
N PHE A 109 23.26 -9.94 8.90
CA PHE A 109 22.74 -8.64 8.46
C PHE A 109 21.32 -8.77 7.93
N ARG A 110 21.06 -9.76 7.05
CA ARG A 110 19.71 -10.00 6.50
C ARG A 110 18.67 -10.21 7.60
N SER A 111 18.96 -11.13 8.52
CA SER A 111 18.12 -11.43 9.67
C SER A 111 17.87 -10.21 10.57
N TRP A 112 18.84 -9.30 10.65
CA TRP A 112 18.67 -8.07 11.43
C TRP A 112 17.79 -7.03 10.71
N THR A 113 17.83 -6.97 9.37
CA THR A 113 17.14 -5.93 8.60
C THR A 113 15.67 -6.21 8.32
N ASP A 114 15.27 -7.48 8.15
CA ASP A 114 13.97 -7.90 7.58
C ASP A 114 12.72 -7.26 8.22
N ALA A 115 12.79 -6.83 9.47
CA ALA A 115 11.67 -6.21 10.19
C ALA A 115 12.06 -4.94 10.97
N LYS A 116 13.19 -4.30 10.63
CA LYS A 116 13.71 -3.17 11.43
C LYS A 116 14.02 -1.93 10.63
N VAL A 117 14.42 -2.08 9.37
CA VAL A 117 14.90 -0.96 8.55
C VAL A 117 14.45 -1.10 7.11
N VAL A 118 14.23 0.03 6.46
CA VAL A 118 14.18 0.11 4.99
C VAL A 118 15.62 0.23 4.48
N LEU A 119 15.96 -0.52 3.43
CA LEU A 119 17.32 -0.54 2.89
C LEU A 119 17.41 0.29 1.62
N LEU A 120 18.32 1.27 1.62
CA LEU A 120 18.58 2.14 0.49
C LEU A 120 20.06 2.09 0.11
N MET A 121 20.33 1.85 -1.17
CA MET A 121 21.68 1.91 -1.72
C MET A 121 21.81 3.05 -2.72
N ILE A 122 22.66 4.01 -2.39
CA ILE A 122 23.03 5.13 -3.26
C ILE A 122 24.43 4.84 -3.82
N ASP A 123 24.46 4.22 -4.99
CA ASP A 123 25.70 3.87 -5.69
C ASP A 123 26.08 4.92 -6.75
N LEU A 124 27.33 5.37 -6.72
CA LEU A 124 27.92 6.31 -7.67
C LEU A 124 29.13 5.68 -8.40
N PRO A 125 28.89 4.78 -9.36
CA PRO A 125 29.95 4.20 -10.17
C PRO A 125 30.50 5.19 -11.20
N GLN A 126 31.73 4.96 -11.67
CA GLN A 126 32.34 5.72 -12.77
C GLN A 126 31.62 5.46 -14.10
N ALA A 127 31.21 4.21 -14.34
CA ALA A 127 30.49 3.82 -15.55
C ALA A 127 29.14 3.13 -15.24
N GLY A 128 28.30 2.93 -16.26
CA GLY A 128 27.09 2.11 -16.14
C GLY A 128 25.81 2.81 -15.68
N ILE A 129 25.87 4.11 -15.31
CA ILE A 129 24.67 4.91 -15.00
C ILE A 129 24.56 6.12 -15.92
N SER A 130 23.31 6.55 -16.19
CA SER A 130 23.04 7.76 -16.97
C SER A 130 23.38 9.02 -16.17
N GLN A 131 23.56 10.14 -16.87
CA GLN A 131 23.84 11.42 -16.22
C GLN A 131 22.69 11.89 -15.32
N ALA A 132 21.44 11.57 -15.67
CA ALA A 132 20.26 11.90 -14.87
C ALA A 132 20.28 11.16 -13.53
N VAL A 133 20.47 9.83 -13.55
CA VAL A 133 20.58 9.00 -12.34
C VAL A 133 21.77 9.44 -11.48
N ARG A 134 22.90 9.75 -12.12
CA ARG A 134 24.07 10.27 -11.41
C ARG A 134 23.75 11.59 -10.71
N SER A 135 23.05 12.50 -11.37
CA SER A 135 22.65 13.79 -10.79
C SER A 135 21.73 13.60 -9.59
N GLU A 136 20.71 12.75 -9.72
CA GLU A 136 19.77 12.43 -8.63
C GLU A 136 20.48 11.86 -7.40
N ARG A 137 21.28 10.80 -7.57
CA ARG A 137 22.05 10.18 -6.48
C ARG A 137 23.06 11.14 -5.86
N SER A 138 23.67 12.01 -6.68
CA SER A 138 24.60 13.04 -6.20
C SER A 138 23.89 14.11 -5.37
N GLN A 139 22.63 14.47 -5.69
CA GLN A 139 21.84 15.40 -4.89
C GLN A 139 21.59 14.84 -3.49
N VAL A 140 21.27 13.55 -3.36
CA VAL A 140 21.14 12.89 -2.05
C VAL A 140 22.45 12.95 -1.26
N CYS A 141 23.59 12.69 -1.93
CA CYS A 141 24.90 12.84 -1.28
C CYS A 141 25.16 14.27 -0.81
N ILE A 142 24.78 15.28 -1.61
CA ILE A 142 24.93 16.70 -1.25
C ILE A 142 24.03 17.06 -0.07
N GLN A 143 22.76 16.65 -0.10
CA GLN A 143 21.77 16.88 0.95
C GLN A 143 22.27 16.44 2.32
N TYR A 144 22.91 15.27 2.38
CA TYR A 144 23.43 14.71 3.62
C TYR A 144 24.92 14.97 3.88
N GLY A 145 25.56 15.80 3.04
CA GLY A 145 26.97 16.17 3.20
C GLY A 145 27.96 15.00 3.04
N ILE A 146 27.60 13.97 2.27
CA ILE A 146 28.46 12.81 2.01
C ILE A 146 29.59 13.22 1.04
N ARG A 147 30.83 12.94 1.46
CA ARG A 147 32.06 13.24 0.71
C ARG A 147 33.02 12.05 0.63
N THR A 148 32.79 11.01 1.41
CA THR A 148 33.67 9.85 1.58
C THR A 148 32.86 8.56 1.43
N PHE A 149 33.51 7.53 0.87
CA PHE A 149 32.88 6.24 0.59
C PHE A 149 33.73 5.10 1.17
N PRO A 150 33.12 4.05 1.74
CA PRO A 150 31.68 3.95 2.01
C PRO A 150 31.26 4.92 3.12
N SER A 151 30.02 5.41 3.06
CA SER A 151 29.38 6.08 4.19
C SER A 151 28.02 5.45 4.41
N VAL A 152 27.62 5.28 5.67
CA VAL A 152 26.33 4.70 6.03
C VAL A 152 25.60 5.68 6.92
N LEU A 153 24.34 5.97 6.60
CA LEU A 153 23.46 6.80 7.41
C LEU A 153 22.25 6.00 7.86
N LEU A 154 21.80 6.28 9.07
CA LEU A 154 20.48 5.88 9.53
C LEU A 154 19.59 7.13 9.51
N LEU A 155 18.52 7.09 8.73
CA LEU A 155 17.57 8.19 8.54
C LEU A 155 16.23 7.82 9.17
N GLY A 156 15.58 8.76 9.85
CA GLY A 156 14.22 8.59 10.31
C GLY A 156 13.20 8.73 9.17
N PRO A 157 11.92 8.36 9.39
CA PRO A 157 10.84 8.57 8.42
C PRO A 157 10.59 10.05 8.06
N ASP A 158 11.08 10.98 8.88
CA ASP A 158 11.07 12.42 8.61
C ASP A 158 12.29 12.91 7.80
N GLY A 159 13.16 11.99 7.38
CA GLY A 159 14.37 12.27 6.62
C GLY A 159 15.53 12.82 7.46
N LYS A 160 15.36 12.95 8.78
CA LYS A 160 16.45 13.40 9.67
C LYS A 160 17.48 12.30 9.90
N ARG A 161 18.74 12.71 10.03
CA ARG A 161 19.83 11.80 10.37
C ARG A 161 19.75 11.42 11.85
N LEU A 162 19.56 10.12 12.11
CA LEU A 162 19.61 9.53 13.45
C LEU A 162 21.05 9.18 13.82
N ALA A 163 21.78 8.58 12.89
CA ALA A 163 23.18 8.21 13.07
C ALA A 163 23.90 8.15 11.73
N GLY A 164 25.23 7.99 11.78
CA GLY A 164 25.97 7.62 10.59
C GLY A 164 27.41 7.28 10.88
N GLN A 165 27.98 6.46 10.01
CA GLN A 165 29.38 6.04 10.02
C GLN A 165 30.02 6.45 8.69
N SER A 166 31.18 7.08 8.77
CA SER A 166 32.02 7.34 7.61
C SER A 166 33.16 6.34 7.55
N GLY A 167 33.36 5.74 6.38
CA GLY A 167 34.36 4.69 6.16
C GLY A 167 33.96 3.34 6.75
N TYR A 168 34.83 2.36 6.51
CA TYR A 168 34.73 1.01 7.06
C TYR A 168 36.13 0.48 7.37
N ASN A 169 36.33 0.03 8.61
CA ASN A 169 37.64 -0.34 9.14
C ASN A 169 37.84 -1.85 9.27
N GLY A 170 36.97 -2.66 8.63
CA GLY A 170 37.06 -4.12 8.67
C GLY A 170 36.44 -4.77 9.91
N GLN A 171 35.57 -4.06 10.64
CA GLN A 171 34.85 -4.68 11.77
C GLN A 171 33.93 -5.83 11.31
N SER A 172 33.72 -6.84 12.16
CA SER A 172 32.83 -7.96 11.83
C SER A 172 31.36 -7.52 11.71
N ALA A 173 30.55 -8.31 10.99
CA ALA A 173 29.12 -8.05 10.83
C ALA A 173 28.41 -7.83 12.18
N THR A 174 28.68 -8.67 13.18
CA THR A 174 28.04 -8.57 14.49
C THR A 174 28.35 -7.24 15.19
N VAL A 175 29.62 -6.81 15.17
CA VAL A 175 30.05 -5.54 15.79
C VAL A 175 29.41 -4.36 15.05
N TRP A 176 29.44 -4.41 13.71
CA TRP A 176 28.86 -3.37 12.88
C TRP A 176 27.34 -3.24 13.10
N ILE A 177 26.62 -4.36 13.13
CA ILE A 177 25.18 -4.40 13.38
C ILE A 177 24.85 -3.87 14.76
N ALA A 178 25.59 -4.26 15.81
CA ALA A 178 25.36 -3.78 17.17
C ALA A 178 25.52 -2.25 17.27
N GLN A 179 26.50 -1.69 16.57
CA GLN A 179 26.70 -0.25 16.50
C GLN A 179 25.49 0.45 15.87
N MET A 180 25.00 -0.02 14.72
CA MET A 180 23.82 0.57 14.08
C MET A 180 22.55 0.38 14.91
N ALA A 181 22.38 -0.80 15.52
CA ALA A 181 21.21 -1.14 16.32
C ALA A 181 21.05 -0.25 17.55
N THR A 182 22.15 0.27 18.12
CA THR A 182 22.12 1.19 19.27
C THR A 182 21.43 2.52 18.93
N HIS A 183 21.40 2.89 17.65
CA HIS A 183 20.80 4.13 17.18
C HIS A 183 19.41 3.94 16.56
N LEU A 184 18.93 2.70 16.47
CA LEU A 184 17.56 2.46 16.06
C LEU A 184 16.63 2.98 17.15
N PRO A 185 15.56 3.70 16.79
CA PRO A 185 14.48 3.93 17.74
C PRO A 185 13.99 2.55 18.22
N PRO A 186 13.53 2.43 19.48
CA PRO A 186 12.87 1.21 19.94
C PRO A 186 11.77 0.84 18.93
N PRO A 187 11.46 -0.45 18.71
CA PRO A 187 10.47 -0.87 17.71
C PRO A 187 9.17 -0.10 17.94
N GLN A 188 8.98 0.96 17.15
CA GLN A 188 7.80 1.80 17.24
C GLN A 188 6.71 1.01 16.54
N LEU A 189 5.80 0.43 17.31
CA LEU A 189 4.44 0.17 16.84
C LEU A 189 3.77 1.52 16.59
N VAL A 190 4.28 2.30 15.63
CA VAL A 190 3.75 3.62 15.22
C VAL A 190 3.14 4.39 16.41
N GLU A 191 3.91 4.59 17.48
CA GLU A 191 3.53 5.49 18.58
C GLU A 191 3.89 6.93 18.20
N LYS A 192 3.53 7.34 16.97
CA LYS A 192 3.59 8.75 16.61
C LYS A 192 2.21 9.33 16.92
N GLU A 193 2.13 9.87 18.14
CA GLU A 193 1.01 10.64 18.71
C GLU A 193 -0.24 9.83 19.13
N ALA A 194 -0.04 8.75 19.87
CA ALA A 194 -1.05 8.26 20.81
C ALA A 194 -1.02 9.05 22.15
N GLU A 195 -0.64 10.33 22.12
CA GLU A 195 -0.95 11.23 23.23
C GLU A 195 -2.33 11.82 22.92
N THR A 196 -3.34 11.41 23.69
CA THR A 196 -4.78 11.69 23.57
C THR A 196 -5.61 10.78 22.66
N VAL A 197 -5.41 9.46 22.76
CA VAL A 197 -6.57 8.56 22.73
C VAL A 197 -6.91 8.26 24.19
N CYS A 198 -7.90 8.99 24.73
CA CYS A 198 -8.35 8.72 26.09
C CYS A 198 -9.01 7.34 26.13
N GLU A 199 -8.55 6.48 27.04
CA GLU A 199 -9.14 5.15 27.26
C GLU A 199 -10.54 5.26 27.88
N THR A 200 -10.89 6.44 28.44
CA THR A 200 -12.20 6.72 29.04
C THR A 200 -12.85 7.98 28.49
N LEU A 201 -14.18 7.95 28.34
CA LEU A 201 -14.98 9.10 27.90
C LEU A 201 -14.85 10.29 28.87
N GLU A 202 -14.70 10.03 30.17
CA GLU A 202 -14.58 11.07 31.19
C GLU A 202 -13.29 11.89 31.03
N GLU A 203 -12.17 11.22 30.74
CA GLU A 203 -10.88 11.86 30.47
C GLU A 203 -10.90 12.66 29.15
N ALA A 204 -11.59 12.15 28.13
CA ALA A 204 -11.81 12.86 26.87
C ALA A 204 -12.61 14.15 27.09
N VAL A 205 -13.67 14.10 27.91
CA VAL A 205 -14.50 15.26 28.25
C VAL A 205 -13.72 16.30 29.06
N ALA A 206 -12.88 15.86 30.00
CA ALA A 206 -12.02 16.77 30.77
C ALA A 206 -11.01 17.50 29.86
N THR A 207 -10.39 16.78 28.93
CA THR A 207 -9.40 17.29 27.98
C THR A 207 -10.02 18.25 26.95
N ALA A 208 -11.22 17.94 26.46
CA ALA A 208 -11.96 18.80 25.53
C ALA A 208 -12.39 20.14 26.14
N ARG A 209 -12.77 20.14 27.42
CA ARG A 209 -13.11 21.37 28.17
C ARG A 209 -11.91 22.32 28.28
N GLY A 210 -10.71 21.79 28.47
CA GLY A 210 -9.48 22.60 28.52
C GLY A 210 -9.04 23.14 27.16
N SER A 211 -9.20 22.34 26.10
CA SER A 211 -8.69 22.67 24.75
C SER A 211 -9.68 23.41 23.83
N LYS A 212 -10.96 23.53 24.22
CA LYS A 212 -12.07 24.07 23.38
C LYS A 212 -12.24 23.34 22.03
N ARG A 213 -11.70 22.13 21.92
CA ARG A 213 -11.78 21.27 20.74
C ARG A 213 -12.93 20.26 20.93
N PRO A 214 -13.69 19.95 19.87
CA PRO A 214 -14.72 18.92 19.92
C PRO A 214 -14.09 17.52 20.10
N ILE A 215 -14.83 16.62 20.74
CA ILE A 215 -14.45 15.22 20.97
C ILE A 215 -14.92 14.41 19.76
N LEU A 216 -14.05 13.54 19.23
CA LEU A 216 -14.39 12.54 18.25
C LEU A 216 -14.39 11.16 18.93
N LEU A 217 -15.56 10.58 19.05
CA LEU A 217 -15.78 9.24 19.59
C LEU A 217 -15.80 8.23 18.45
N LEU A 218 -14.98 7.19 18.57
CA LEU A 218 -15.09 5.99 17.75
C LEU A 218 -15.79 4.91 18.59
N VAL A 219 -17.00 4.54 18.18
CA VAL A 219 -17.83 3.55 18.86
C VAL A 219 -17.82 2.25 18.05
N SER A 220 -17.58 1.12 18.73
CA SER A 220 -17.61 -0.22 18.15
C SER A 220 -18.35 -1.20 19.06
N ARG A 221 -19.05 -2.20 18.49
CA ARG A 221 -19.83 -3.18 19.25
C ARG A 221 -18.96 -4.33 19.79
N SER A 222 -19.42 -4.95 20.87
CA SER A 222 -18.69 -5.97 21.63
C SER A 222 -18.47 -7.25 20.85
N GLY A 223 -17.24 -7.77 20.91
CA GLY A 223 -16.91 -9.15 20.54
C GLY A 223 -16.33 -9.33 19.13
N ASP A 224 -16.27 -8.28 18.31
CA ASP A 224 -15.79 -8.43 16.93
C ASP A 224 -14.37 -7.89 16.74
N SER A 225 -13.45 -8.82 16.44
CA SER A 225 -12.06 -8.48 16.12
C SER A 225 -11.99 -7.59 14.88
N ILE A 226 -12.99 -7.67 13.98
CA ILE A 226 -13.03 -6.92 12.73
C ILE A 226 -13.25 -5.42 12.97
N ALA A 227 -14.18 -5.02 13.84
CA ALA A 227 -14.42 -3.60 14.15
C ALA A 227 -13.23 -2.96 14.88
N THR A 228 -12.59 -3.73 15.78
CA THR A 228 -11.35 -3.30 16.44
C THR A 228 -10.21 -3.13 15.43
N LEU A 229 -10.07 -4.06 14.48
CA LEU A 229 -9.07 -3.95 13.42
C LEU A 229 -9.35 -2.79 12.48
N GLN A 230 -10.60 -2.57 12.07
CA GLN A 230 -10.98 -1.46 11.20
C GLN A 230 -10.79 -0.10 11.88
N SER A 231 -11.09 0.01 13.18
CA SER A 231 -10.82 1.25 13.93
C SER A 231 -9.33 1.55 14.03
N LYS A 232 -8.51 0.52 14.27
CA LYS A 232 -7.05 0.63 14.23
C LYS A 232 -6.53 1.00 12.85
N VAL A 233 -7.05 0.39 11.78
CA VAL A 233 -6.68 0.72 10.38
C VAL A 233 -7.05 2.16 10.06
N LEU A 234 -8.21 2.63 10.50
CA LEU A 234 -8.66 4.00 10.27
C LEU A 234 -7.83 5.02 11.06
N ILE A 235 -7.56 4.77 12.35
CA ILE A 235 -6.72 5.64 13.18
C ILE A 235 -5.29 5.70 12.66
N ASN A 236 -4.75 4.56 12.19
CA ASN A 236 -3.40 4.47 11.65
C ASN A 236 -3.27 4.96 10.20
N ASP A 237 -4.36 5.34 9.54
CA ASP A 237 -4.30 5.99 8.24
C ASP A 237 -3.62 7.37 8.41
N PRO A 238 -2.54 7.67 7.68
CA PRO A 238 -1.74 8.86 7.92
C PRO A 238 -2.50 10.16 7.61
N GLU A 239 -3.42 10.14 6.64
CA GLU A 239 -4.22 11.33 6.32
C GLU A 239 -5.31 11.55 7.38
N PHE A 240 -5.95 10.48 7.83
CA PHE A 240 -6.98 10.54 8.86
C PHE A 240 -6.40 10.89 10.23
N GLY A 241 -5.34 10.21 10.65
CA GLY A 241 -4.64 10.44 11.91
C GLY A 241 -4.20 11.90 12.05
N ALA A 242 -3.46 12.43 11.09
CA ALA A 242 -3.04 13.84 11.12
C ALA A 242 -4.25 14.80 11.23
N PHE A 243 -5.32 14.53 10.49
CA PHE A 243 -6.51 15.37 10.49
C PHE A 243 -7.24 15.36 11.85
N ILE A 244 -7.39 14.19 12.48
CA ILE A 244 -8.06 14.11 13.79
C ILE A 244 -7.21 14.73 14.90
N HIS A 245 -5.89 14.55 14.89
CA HIS A 245 -4.98 15.13 15.89
C HIS A 245 -4.90 16.66 15.84
N ASP A 246 -5.15 17.28 14.68
CA ASP A 246 -5.19 18.73 14.55
C ASP A 246 -6.52 19.34 15.04
N ASN A 247 -7.62 18.60 14.92
CA ASN A 247 -8.97 19.18 15.03
C ASN A 247 -9.83 18.65 16.19
N PHE A 248 -9.63 17.41 16.63
CA PHE A 248 -10.49 16.72 17.61
C PHE A 248 -9.72 16.10 18.77
N VAL A 249 -10.35 15.96 19.94
CA VAL A 249 -9.84 15.07 21.00
C VAL A 249 -10.42 13.68 20.74
N VAL A 250 -9.58 12.68 20.53
CA VAL A 250 -10.05 11.36 20.10
C VAL A 250 -10.27 10.47 21.32
N ALA A 251 -11.43 9.79 21.39
CA ALA A 251 -11.65 8.74 22.37
C ALA A 251 -12.20 7.51 21.68
N THR A 252 -11.60 6.35 21.95
CA THR A 252 -12.12 5.06 21.51
C THR A 252 -12.92 4.49 22.67
N VAL A 253 -14.24 4.39 22.51
CA VAL A 253 -15.08 3.78 23.52
C VAL A 253 -15.33 2.34 23.09
N GLY A 254 -14.61 1.42 23.74
CA GLY A 254 -14.93 0.00 23.71
C GLY A 254 -16.14 -0.28 24.61
N PRO A 255 -16.91 -1.34 24.33
CA PRO A 255 -18.01 -1.75 25.20
C PRO A 255 -17.42 -2.29 26.51
N THR A 256 -17.63 -1.55 27.59
CA THR A 256 -17.35 -1.99 28.95
C THR A 256 -18.40 -3.03 29.36
N VAL A 257 -17.94 -4.23 29.71
CA VAL A 257 -18.83 -5.33 30.16
C VAL A 257 -19.31 -5.13 31.59
N ASP A 258 -18.75 -4.21 32.37
CA ASP A 258 -19.17 -3.98 33.75
C ASP A 258 -18.91 -2.53 34.15
N SER A 259 -19.88 -1.61 33.99
CA SER A 259 -19.95 -0.34 34.76
C SER A 259 -21.23 0.46 34.47
N GLY A 260 -22.26 0.25 35.29
CA GLY A 260 -23.23 1.30 35.66
C GLY A 260 -24.27 1.72 34.61
N SER A 261 -25.55 1.58 35.00
CA SER A 261 -26.78 1.94 34.27
C SER A 261 -26.89 3.36 33.68
N GLN A 262 -25.92 4.24 33.93
CA GLN A 262 -25.91 5.63 33.49
C GLN A 262 -25.04 5.82 32.23
N PHE A 263 -23.97 5.03 32.08
CA PHE A 263 -23.09 5.06 30.92
C PHE A 263 -23.79 4.48 29.68
N ASP A 264 -24.54 3.39 29.87
CA ASP A 264 -25.32 2.75 28.80
C ASP A 264 -26.41 3.69 28.25
N GLN A 265 -27.08 4.47 29.12
CA GLN A 265 -28.10 5.44 28.71
C GLN A 265 -27.49 6.63 27.95
N SER A 266 -26.33 7.13 28.39
CA SER A 266 -25.61 8.18 27.66
C SER A 266 -25.13 7.70 26.29
N MET A 267 -24.66 6.46 26.19
CA MET A 267 -24.24 5.86 24.92
C MET A 267 -25.42 5.60 23.98
N GLU A 268 -26.55 5.11 24.51
CA GLU A 268 -27.79 4.89 23.75
C GLU A 268 -28.35 6.22 23.20
N ASN A 269 -28.26 7.29 23.99
CA ASN A 269 -28.62 8.65 23.55
C ASN A 269 -27.66 9.20 22.47
N LEU A 270 -26.36 8.91 22.57
CA LEU A 270 -25.36 9.32 21.58
C LEU A 270 -25.54 8.60 20.24
N LEU A 271 -25.90 7.32 20.28
CA LEU A 271 -26.22 6.51 19.09
C LEU A 271 -27.63 6.78 18.55
N GLY A 272 -28.43 7.61 19.23
CA GLY A 272 -29.79 7.94 18.83
C GLY A 272 -30.73 6.73 18.77
N GLY A 273 -30.46 5.68 19.55
CA GLY A 273 -31.20 4.41 19.51
C GLY A 273 -30.98 3.56 18.24
N ALA A 274 -29.98 3.88 17.41
CA ALA A 274 -29.63 3.08 16.25
C ALA A 274 -28.81 1.85 16.67
N GLU A 275 -29.35 0.65 16.46
CA GLU A 275 -28.56 -0.58 16.60
C GLU A 275 -27.50 -0.64 15.51
N LEU A 276 -26.23 -0.53 15.92
CA LEU A 276 -25.11 -0.71 15.00
C LEU A 276 -25.00 -2.18 14.55
N PRO A 277 -24.82 -2.43 13.24
CA PRO A 277 -24.42 -3.74 12.74
C PRO A 277 -23.16 -4.24 13.46
N PRO A 278 -22.97 -5.56 13.62
CA PRO A 278 -21.88 -6.13 14.42
C PRO A 278 -20.47 -5.75 13.91
N ASP A 279 -20.34 -5.45 12.62
CA ASP A 279 -19.11 -5.06 11.92
C ASP A 279 -18.99 -3.54 11.69
N ALA A 280 -19.96 -2.74 12.17
CA ALA A 280 -19.98 -1.31 11.91
C ALA A 280 -19.20 -0.51 12.96
N ILE A 281 -18.46 0.48 12.47
CA ILE A 281 -17.88 1.55 13.28
C ILE A 281 -18.74 2.79 13.07
N GLU A 282 -19.03 3.51 14.14
CA GLU A 282 -19.65 4.83 14.07
C GLU A 282 -18.73 5.89 14.66
N LEU A 283 -18.57 6.99 13.93
CA LEU A 283 -17.86 8.18 14.38
C LEU A 283 -18.89 9.19 14.85
N ILE A 284 -18.77 9.63 16.09
CA ILE A 284 -19.66 10.61 16.70
C ILE A 284 -18.83 11.78 17.18
N VAL A 285 -19.23 13.00 16.83
CA VAL A 285 -18.62 14.22 17.35
C VAL A 285 -19.50 14.80 18.46
N THR A 286 -18.91 15.11 19.61
CA THR A 286 -19.61 15.69 20.77
C THR A 286 -18.73 16.72 21.47
N ASP A 287 -19.32 17.70 22.16
CA ASP A 287 -18.56 18.65 23.00
C ASP A 287 -18.59 18.28 24.49
N ASP A 288 -19.63 17.55 24.92
CA ASP A 288 -19.96 17.27 26.31
C ASP A 288 -19.95 15.78 26.66
N GLY A 289 -19.78 14.91 25.65
CA GLY A 289 -19.87 13.46 25.81
C GLY A 289 -21.31 12.95 25.94
N GLN A 290 -22.31 13.76 25.60
CA GLN A 290 -23.74 13.44 25.79
C GLN A 290 -24.57 13.76 24.55
N THR A 291 -24.28 14.89 23.89
CA THR A 291 -25.05 15.36 22.74
C THR A 291 -24.30 15.06 21.44
N PRO A 292 -24.85 14.26 20.51
CA PRO A 292 -24.22 14.04 19.21
C PRO A 292 -24.43 15.28 18.32
N LEU A 293 -23.33 15.89 17.88
CA LEU A 293 -23.33 17.05 16.97
C LEU A 293 -23.16 16.64 15.51
N PHE A 294 -22.55 15.48 15.28
CA PHE A 294 -22.33 14.89 13.98
C PHE A 294 -22.15 13.39 14.14
N SER A 295 -22.75 12.59 13.27
CA SER A 295 -22.46 11.16 13.17
C SER A 295 -22.19 10.76 11.73
N GLN A 296 -21.26 9.81 11.54
CA GLN A 296 -20.94 9.23 10.25
C GLN A 296 -20.46 7.79 10.42
N SER A 297 -20.85 6.92 9.49
CA SER A 297 -20.33 5.55 9.43
C SER A 297 -18.83 5.52 9.15
N GLY A 298 -18.10 4.81 10.01
CA GLY A 298 -16.66 4.53 9.93
C GLY A 298 -16.29 3.39 8.98
N SER A 299 -17.28 2.71 8.41
CA SER A 299 -17.07 1.71 7.35
C SER A 299 -16.75 2.34 5.99
N GLN A 300 -16.74 3.67 5.91
CA GLN A 300 -16.37 4.42 4.70
C GLN A 300 -14.84 4.58 4.61
N PRO A 301 -14.28 4.75 3.40
CA PRO A 301 -12.86 5.04 3.24
C PRO A 301 -12.48 6.38 3.89
N ALA A 302 -11.26 6.47 4.44
CA ALA A 302 -10.77 7.62 5.22
C ALA A 302 -11.06 8.99 4.56
N TYR A 303 -10.80 9.14 3.26
CA TYR A 303 -11.06 10.39 2.54
C TYR A 303 -12.52 10.87 2.59
N ARG A 304 -13.51 9.95 2.60
CA ARG A 304 -14.94 10.29 2.73
C ARG A 304 -15.24 10.81 4.12
N ILE A 305 -14.66 10.17 5.14
CA ILE A 305 -14.84 10.54 6.55
C ILE A 305 -14.23 11.92 6.79
N ILE A 306 -13.00 12.15 6.35
CA ILE A 306 -12.32 13.46 6.43
C ILE A 306 -13.17 14.53 5.74
N SER A 307 -13.75 14.25 4.57
CA SER A 307 -14.59 15.22 3.85
C SER A 307 -15.85 15.61 4.63
N GLY A 308 -16.44 14.68 5.40
CA GLY A 308 -17.60 14.92 6.25
C GLY A 308 -17.23 15.77 7.46
N LEU A 309 -16.17 15.39 8.15
CA LEU A 309 -15.65 16.12 9.31
C LEU A 309 -15.19 17.55 8.96
N LYS A 310 -14.55 17.76 7.81
CA LYS A 310 -14.20 19.11 7.31
C LYS A 310 -15.43 19.99 7.12
N ARG A 311 -16.50 19.44 6.55
CA ARG A 311 -17.78 20.15 6.35
C ARG A 311 -18.41 20.51 7.69
N PHE A 312 -18.37 19.60 8.67
CA PHE A 312 -18.82 19.88 10.03
C PHE A 312 -18.05 21.03 10.69
N LEU A 313 -16.71 20.99 10.65
CA LEU A 313 -15.86 22.04 11.24
C LEU A 313 -16.12 23.41 10.59
N ALA A 314 -16.27 23.46 9.27
CA ALA A 314 -16.61 24.68 8.54
C ALA A 314 -17.98 25.25 9.00
N ALA A 315 -19.01 24.41 9.10
CA ALA A 315 -20.33 24.82 9.59
C ALA A 315 -20.27 25.36 11.02
N ARG A 316 -19.47 24.72 11.90
CA ARG A 316 -19.25 25.13 13.29
C ARG A 316 -18.54 26.48 13.39
N GLN A 317 -17.53 26.74 12.56
CA GLN A 317 -16.87 28.05 12.52
C GLN A 317 -17.84 29.16 12.13
N VAL A 318 -18.67 28.93 11.10
CA VAL A 318 -19.70 29.90 10.68
C VAL A 318 -20.70 30.20 11.82
N ALA A 319 -21.17 29.16 12.52
CA ALA A 319 -22.08 29.33 13.66
C ALA A 319 -21.46 30.19 14.77
N ARG A 320 -20.20 29.92 15.15
CA ARG A 320 -19.48 30.71 16.16
C ARG A 320 -19.30 32.17 15.75
N HIS A 321 -18.93 32.42 14.48
CA HIS A 321 -18.81 33.79 13.97
C HIS A 321 -20.14 34.54 13.96
N SER A 322 -21.24 33.86 13.62
CA SER A 322 -22.58 34.46 13.63
C SER A 322 -23.09 34.81 15.03
N GLU A 323 -22.71 34.01 16.03
CA GLU A 323 -23.08 34.24 17.43
C GLU A 323 -22.25 35.36 18.06
N ALA A 324 -20.95 35.42 17.76
CA ALA A 324 -20.09 36.51 18.17
C ALA A 324 -20.50 37.86 17.56
N ALA A 325 -21.03 37.87 16.34
CA ALA A 325 -21.53 39.09 15.68
C ALA A 325 -22.89 39.59 16.24
N ARG A 326 -23.60 38.77 17.03
CA ARG A 326 -24.87 39.13 17.67
C ARG A 326 -24.73 39.61 19.12
N ARG A 327 -23.56 39.43 19.74
CA ARG A 327 -23.25 39.89 21.09
C ARG A 327 -22.51 41.21 21.04
#